data_AF-A0A182JZ47-F1
#
_entry.id   AF-A0A182JZ47-F1
#
_cell.length_a   1.000
_cell.length_b   1.000
_cell.length_c   1.000
_cell.angle_alpha   90.00
_cell.angle_beta   90.00
_cell.angle_gamma   90.00
#
_symmetry.space_group_name_H-M   'P 1'
#
loop_
_entity.id
_entity.type
_entity.pdbx_description
1 polymer ?
#
loop_
_entity_poly.entity_id
_entity_poly.type
_entity_poly.pdbx_seq_one_letter_code
_entity_poly.pdbx_strand_id
1 'polypeptide(L)'
;MQPTDGWFVVCGACGLAVLWTSDFYLTLILIAAFVSSGCLGGVLSAISVDLFPTNYRAMAMCLILMTGRFGAMAGSNIIAYLLTYNCNLIFILFGGSLLGKFSRSLNDPLESRIP
;
A
#
# COMPACT_ATOMS: atom_id res chain seq x y z
N MET A 1 -19.41 -9.46 6.96
CA MET A 1 -19.41 -9.20 5.50
C MET A 1 -18.76 -7.84 5.24
N GLN A 2 -17.54 -7.80 4.71
CA GLN A 2 -16.93 -6.58 4.18
C GLN A 2 -16.37 -6.88 2.78
N PRO A 3 -16.86 -6.21 1.72
CA PRO A 3 -16.42 -6.42 0.33
C PRO A 3 -15.22 -5.52 -0.03
N THR A 4 -14.31 -5.24 0.92
CA THR A 4 -13.28 -4.19 0.80
C THR A 4 -12.01 -4.56 0.05
N ASP A 5 -11.86 -5.83 -0.29
CA ASP A 5 -10.59 -6.41 -0.71
C ASP A 5 -10.20 -5.98 -2.14
N GLY A 6 -11.21 -5.75 -3.00
CA GLY A 6 -11.02 -5.40 -4.41
C GLY A 6 -10.46 -4.00 -4.65
N TRP A 7 -10.79 -3.02 -3.80
CA TRP A 7 -10.37 -1.63 -3.99
C TRP A 7 -8.85 -1.45 -3.80
N PHE A 8 -8.23 -2.26 -2.94
CA PHE A 8 -6.78 -2.26 -2.75
C PHE A 8 -6.05 -2.80 -3.98
N VAL A 9 -6.61 -3.82 -4.64
CA VAL A 9 -6.07 -4.38 -5.88
C VAL A 9 -6.20 -3.38 -7.03
N VAL A 10 -7.34 -2.68 -7.13
CA VAL A 10 -7.56 -1.62 -8.12
C VAL A 10 -6.58 -0.46 -7.93
N CYS A 11 -6.35 -0.01 -6.70
CA CYS A 11 -5.30 0.98 -6.39
C CYS A 11 -3.93 0.44 -6.83
N GLY A 12 -3.51 -0.72 -6.34
CA GLY A 12 -2.21 -1.31 -6.68
C GLY A 12 -1.97 -1.46 -8.18
N ALA A 13 -2.98 -1.92 -8.93
CA ALA A 13 -2.93 -2.06 -10.38
C ALA A 13 -2.84 -0.70 -11.12
N CYS A 14 -3.55 0.32 -10.63
CA CYS A 14 -3.42 1.70 -11.14
C CYS A 14 -1.97 2.19 -11.03
N GLY A 15 -1.31 1.94 -9.89
CA GLY A 15 0.09 2.33 -9.67
C GLY A 15 1.06 1.63 -10.62
N LEU A 16 0.82 0.35 -10.94
CA LEU A 16 1.57 -0.35 -11.99
C LEU A 16 1.28 0.18 -13.39
N ALA A 17 0.06 0.63 -13.68
CA ALA A 17 -0.31 1.13 -15.01
C ALA A 17 0.36 2.46 -15.35
N VAL A 18 0.68 3.28 -14.34
CA VAL A 18 1.59 4.45 -14.47
C VAL A 18 2.96 4.03 -15.03
N LEU A 19 3.35 2.77 -14.78
CA LEU A 19 4.27 1.93 -15.54
C LEU A 19 4.55 2.29 -17.00
N TRP A 20 3.43 2.39 -17.67
CA TRP A 20 3.35 2.17 -19.09
C TRP A 20 2.94 3.45 -19.81
N THR A 21 2.49 4.45 -19.06
CA THR A 21 1.99 5.73 -19.57
C THR A 21 3.00 6.83 -19.26
N SER A 22 3.63 7.38 -20.30
CA SER A 22 4.48 8.59 -20.21
C SER A 22 3.68 9.89 -20.14
N ASP A 23 2.34 9.82 -20.09
CA ASP A 23 1.47 10.99 -20.06
C ASP A 23 1.30 11.56 -18.63
N PHE A 24 1.68 12.82 -18.48
CA PHE A 24 1.67 13.56 -17.21
C PHE A 24 0.26 13.69 -16.60
N TYR A 25 -0.76 13.85 -17.45
CA TYR A 25 -2.15 14.05 -17.03
C TYR A 25 -2.78 12.82 -16.39
N LEU A 26 -2.48 11.63 -16.93
CA LEU A 26 -3.02 10.37 -16.42
C LEU A 26 -2.44 10.08 -15.03
N THR A 27 -1.13 10.25 -14.87
CA THR A 27 -0.41 10.05 -13.60
C THR A 27 -1.00 10.88 -12.46
N LEU A 28 -1.34 12.15 -12.72
CA LEU A 28 -1.94 13.04 -11.72
C LEU A 28 -3.30 12.54 -11.22
N ILE A 29 -4.15 12.07 -12.13
CA ILE A 29 -5.50 11.57 -11.80
C ILE A 29 -5.40 10.28 -10.97
N LEU A 30 -4.47 9.39 -11.32
CA LEU A 30 -4.25 8.14 -10.59
C LEU A 30 -3.69 8.36 -9.18
N ILE A 31 -2.77 9.31 -9.00
CA ILE A 31 -2.24 9.66 -7.67
C ILE A 31 -3.33 10.28 -6.79
N ALA A 32 -4.18 11.13 -7.34
CA ALA A 32 -5.31 11.71 -6.61
C ALA A 32 -6.30 10.63 -6.14
N ALA A 33 -6.60 9.64 -6.99
CA ALA A 33 -7.41 8.49 -6.62
C ALA A 33 -6.74 7.66 -5.50
N PHE A 34 -5.41 7.46 -5.56
CA PHE A 34 -4.66 6.77 -4.51
C PHE A 34 -4.71 7.47 -3.16
N VAL A 35 -4.60 8.79 -3.14
CA VAL A 35 -4.64 9.58 -1.90
C VAL A 35 -5.95 9.40 -1.15
N SER A 36 -7.07 9.15 -1.86
CA SER A 36 -8.36 8.88 -1.23
C SER A 36 -8.37 7.60 -0.38
N SER A 37 -7.56 6.59 -0.74
CA SER A 37 -7.41 5.37 0.06
C SER A 37 -6.62 5.59 1.35
N GLY A 38 -5.87 6.70 1.44
CA GLY A 38 -5.13 7.12 2.64
C GLY A 38 -6.03 7.50 3.83
N CYS A 39 -7.34 7.67 3.62
CA CYS A 39 -8.31 7.89 4.70
C CYS A 39 -8.30 6.79 5.76
N LEU A 40 -7.77 5.61 5.45
CA LEU A 40 -7.57 4.50 6.40
C LEU A 40 -6.69 4.91 7.60
N GLY A 41 -5.76 5.86 7.44
CA GLY A 41 -5.01 6.41 8.57
C GLY A 41 -5.93 7.12 9.59
N GLY A 42 -6.98 7.78 9.13
CA GLY A 42 -8.03 8.36 9.98
C GLY A 42 -8.91 7.29 10.64
N VAL A 43 -9.16 6.17 9.96
CA VAL A 43 -9.87 5.02 10.53
C VAL A 43 -9.04 4.34 11.63
N LEU A 44 -7.73 4.16 11.42
CA LEU A 44 -6.82 3.68 12.46
C LEU A 44 -6.82 4.59 13.69
N SER A 45 -6.95 5.91 13.49
CA SER A 45 -7.13 6.86 14.60
C SER A 45 -8.39 6.61 15.41
N ALA A 46 -9.49 6.26 14.74
CA ALA A 46 -10.77 6.01 15.41
C ALA A 46 -10.72 4.68 16.19
N ILE A 47 -10.15 3.63 15.58
CA ILE A 47 -10.00 2.31 16.21
C ILE A 47 -9.07 2.37 17.42
N SER A 48 -7.96 3.11 17.32
CA SER A 48 -7.01 3.25 18.43
C SER A 48 -7.58 4.04 19.61
N VAL A 49 -8.63 4.85 19.41
CA VAL A 49 -9.37 5.49 20.50
C VAL A 49 -10.29 4.50 21.22
N ASP A 50 -10.83 3.52 20.49
CA ASP A 50 -11.69 2.47 21.04
C ASP A 50 -10.89 1.41 21.83
N LEU A 51 -9.62 1.19 21.47
CA LEU A 51 -8.82 0.07 21.99
C LEU A 51 -7.90 0.42 23.18
N PHE A 52 -7.68 1.70 23.50
CA PHE A 52 -6.74 2.11 24.56
C PHE A 52 -7.32 3.11 25.57
N PRO A 53 -7.36 2.80 26.88
CA PRO A 53 -7.72 3.76 27.90
C PRO A 53 -6.64 4.86 28.09
N THR A 54 -7.07 6.10 27.88
CA THR A 54 -6.62 7.44 28.31
C THR A 54 -5.14 7.87 28.35
N ASN A 55 -4.14 7.05 28.67
CA ASN A 55 -2.78 7.58 28.88
C ASN A 55 -1.83 7.43 27.67
N TYR A 56 -1.97 6.36 26.88
CA TYR A 56 -0.98 6.01 25.83
C TYR A 56 -1.42 6.39 24.41
N ARG A 57 -2.65 6.91 24.26
CA ARG A 57 -3.30 7.11 22.96
C ARG A 57 -2.52 8.06 22.04
N ALA A 58 -1.99 9.16 22.59
CA ALA A 58 -1.28 10.18 21.81
C ALA A 58 0.10 9.68 21.32
N MET A 59 0.82 8.89 22.12
CA MET A 59 2.11 8.33 21.70
C MET A 59 1.96 7.28 20.60
N ALA A 60 0.99 6.37 20.71
CA ALA A 60 0.73 5.36 19.69
C ALA A 60 0.40 5.98 18.33
N MET A 61 -0.41 7.04 18.34
CA MET A 61 -0.77 7.82 17.14
C MET A 61 0.46 8.40 16.46
N CYS A 62 1.35 9.05 17.21
CA CYS A 62 2.60 9.57 16.68
C CYS A 62 3.51 8.46 16.12
N LEU A 63 3.58 7.28 16.75
CA LEU A 63 4.38 6.16 16.23
C LEU A 63 3.83 5.64 14.89
N ILE A 64 2.50 5.56 14.75
CA ILE A 64 1.86 5.17 13.47
C ILE A 64 2.17 6.22 12.38
N LEU A 65 2.07 7.50 12.71
CA LEU A 65 2.34 8.60 11.77
C LEU A 65 3.83 8.66 11.39
N MET A 66 4.73 8.47 12.36
CA MET A 66 6.18 8.47 12.14
C MET A 66 6.61 7.26 11.32
N THR A 67 6.08 6.06 11.59
CA THR A 67 6.39 4.87 10.78
C THR A 67 5.86 5.00 9.35
N GLY A 68 4.68 5.60 9.15
CA GLY A 68 4.15 5.93 7.83
C GLY A 68 5.07 6.88 7.05
N ARG A 69 5.55 7.97 7.68
CA ARG A 69 6.52 8.88 7.05
C ARG A 69 7.91 8.26 6.86
N PHE A 70 8.40 7.48 7.82
CA PHE A 70 9.71 6.84 7.74
C PHE A 70 9.74 5.80 6.61
N GLY A 71 8.65 5.05 6.43
CA GLY A 71 8.47 4.15 5.29
C GLY A 71 8.48 4.89 3.95
N ALA A 72 7.81 6.05 3.85
CA ALA A 72 7.82 6.87 2.64
C ALA A 72 9.20 7.46 2.31
N MET A 73 9.93 7.93 3.34
CA MET A 73 11.29 8.47 3.20
C MET A 73 12.29 7.37 2.81
N ALA A 74 12.27 6.24 3.51
CA ALA A 74 13.13 5.09 3.21
C ALA A 74 12.84 4.53 1.81
N GLY A 75 11.56 4.39 1.46
CA GLY A 75 11.14 3.94 0.13
C GLY A 75 11.65 4.87 -0.96
N SER A 76 11.42 6.19 -0.83
CA SER A 76 11.85 7.16 -1.85
C SER A 76 13.38 7.18 -2.01
N ASN A 77 14.12 7.09 -0.90
CA ASN A 77 15.58 7.07 -0.93
C ASN A 77 16.12 5.78 -1.59
N ILE A 78 15.56 4.62 -1.22
CA ILE A 78 15.91 3.32 -1.82
C ILE A 78 15.57 3.28 -3.31
N ILE A 79 14.37 3.73 -3.69
CA ILE A 79 13.90 3.74 -5.09
C ILE A 79 14.78 4.66 -5.94
N ALA A 80 15.12 5.86 -5.45
CA ALA A 80 16.00 6.79 -6.17
C ALA A 80 17.40 6.21 -6.40
N TYR A 81 17.96 5.55 -5.37
CA TYR A 81 19.26 4.89 -5.49
C TYR A 81 19.21 3.73 -6.49
N LEU A 82 18.19 2.89 -6.40
CA LEU A 82 18.02 1.75 -7.27
C LEU A 82 17.75 2.15 -8.74
N LEU A 83 17.03 3.26 -8.99
CA LEU A 83 16.75 3.78 -10.33
C LEU A 83 18.05 4.16 -11.07
N THR A 84 19.04 4.65 -10.33
CA THR A 84 20.36 5.05 -10.86
C THR A 84 21.19 3.85 -11.32
N TYR A 85 21.05 2.68 -10.69
CA TYR A 85 21.84 1.49 -11.03
C TYR A 85 21.10 0.52 -11.97
N ASN A 86 19.79 0.27 -11.78
CA ASN A 86 19.03 -0.71 -12.55
C ASN A 86 17.53 -0.38 -12.61
N CYS A 87 17.13 0.57 -13.46
CA CYS A 87 15.74 1.04 -13.60
C CYS A 87 14.70 -0.09 -13.86
N ASN A 88 15.05 -1.10 -14.66
CA ASN A 88 14.13 -2.20 -15.02
C ASN A 88 13.82 -3.14 -13.83
N LEU A 89 14.77 -3.31 -12.91
CA LEU A 89 14.68 -4.25 -11.80
C LEU A 89 13.71 -3.79 -10.70
N ILE A 90 13.66 -2.49 -10.40
CA ILE A 90 12.67 -1.90 -9.47
C ILE A 90 11.26 -2.20 -9.95
N PHE A 91 11.05 -2.06 -11.25
CA PHE A 91 9.73 -2.22 -11.83
C PHE A 91 9.20 -3.63 -11.74
N ILE A 92 10.05 -4.59 -12.03
CA ILE A 92 9.74 -6.00 -11.89
C ILE A 92 9.58 -6.42 -10.42
N LEU A 93 10.36 -5.86 -9.49
CA LEU A 93 10.23 -6.17 -8.07
C LEU A 93 8.94 -5.61 -7.45
N PHE A 94 8.62 -4.34 -7.73
CA PHE A 94 7.38 -3.72 -7.24
C PHE A 94 6.15 -4.34 -7.90
N GLY A 95 6.20 -4.54 -9.22
CA GLY A 95 5.12 -5.19 -9.97
C GLY A 95 4.91 -6.65 -9.60
N GLY A 96 6.01 -7.40 -9.48
CA GLY A 96 6.00 -8.81 -9.13
C GLY A 96 5.52 -9.08 -7.70
N SER A 97 5.87 -8.21 -6.74
CA SER A 97 5.43 -8.39 -5.35
C SER A 97 3.91 -8.24 -5.19
N LEU A 98 3.27 -7.39 -6.00
CA LEU A 98 1.81 -7.20 -6.00
C LEU A 98 1.10 -8.38 -6.66
N LEU A 99 1.59 -8.87 -7.79
CA LEU A 99 1.10 -10.10 -8.44
C LEU A 99 1.27 -11.34 -7.55
N GLY A 100 2.38 -11.45 -6.83
CA GLY A 100 2.65 -12.59 -5.93
C GLY A 100 1.69 -12.67 -4.75
N LYS A 101 1.20 -11.53 -4.24
CA LYS A 101 0.17 -11.49 -3.18
C LYS A 101 -1.20 -11.95 -3.71
N PHE A 102 -1.54 -11.62 -4.96
CA PHE A 102 -2.74 -12.13 -5.63
C PHE A 102 -2.67 -13.64 -5.87
N SER A 103 -1.52 -14.17 -6.33
CA SER A 103 -1.32 -15.61 -6.50
C SER A 103 -1.41 -16.40 -5.19
N ARG A 104 -0.98 -15.82 -4.06
CA ARG A 104 -1.19 -16.43 -2.73
C ARG A 104 -2.66 -16.47 -2.34
N SER A 105 -3.38 -15.36 -2.55
CA SER A 105 -4.81 -15.30 -2.29
C SER A 105 -5.63 -16.28 -3.16
N LEU A 106 -5.10 -16.69 -4.32
CA LEU A 106 -5.70 -17.73 -5.18
C LEU A 106 -5.29 -19.17 -4.77
N ASN A 107 -4.27 -19.32 -3.93
CA ASN A 107 -3.76 -20.59 -3.42
C ASN A 107 -4.38 -21.00 -2.06
N ASP A 108 -5.12 -20.10 -1.41
CA ASP A 108 -5.89 -20.36 -0.19
C ASP A 108 -7.22 -21.17 -0.31
N PRO A 109 -7.77 -21.56 -1.49
CA PRO A 109 -9.00 -22.38 -1.54
C PRO A 109 -8.78 -23.91 -1.45
N LEU A 110 -7.55 -24.38 -1.18
CA LEU A 110 -7.20 -25.81 -1.17
C LEU A 110 -6.77 -26.35 0.22
N GLU A 111 -6.79 -25.56 1.29
CA GLU A 111 -6.50 -26.05 2.66
C GLU A 111 -7.80 -26.33 3.46
N SER A 112 -8.94 -25.74 3.10
CA SER A 112 -10.22 -25.93 3.83
C SER A 112 -10.97 -27.24 3.50
N ARG A 113 -10.32 -28.21 2.84
CA ARG A 113 -10.95 -29.50 2.45
C ARG A 113 -10.18 -30.75 2.90
N ILE A 114 -9.15 -30.64 3.73
CA ILE A 114 -8.60 -31.80 4.45
C ILE A 114 -9.32 -31.86 5.82
N PRO A 115 -10.18 -32.88 6.04
CA PRO A 115 -10.92 -33.08 7.29
C PRO A 115 -10.05 -33.56 8.45
#